data_AF-A0A9E2MLV7-F1
#
_entry.id   AF-A0A9E2MLV7-F1
#
_cell.length_a   1.000
_cell.length_b   1.000
_cell.length_c   1.000
_cell.angle_alpha   90.00
_cell.angle_beta   90.00
_cell.angle_gamma   90.00
#
_symmetry.space_group_name_H-M   'P 1'
#
loop_
_entity.id
_entity.type
_entity.pdbx_description
1 polymer ?
#
loop_
_entity_poly.entity_id
_entity_poly.type
_entity_poly.pdbx_seq_one_letter_code
_entity_poly.pdbx_strand_id
1 'polypeptide(L)'
;MDLLQIANALVVMLGIPTILGAFLVIGKKFQKLDDLSNTINNRAIPDLADVRERMSGIEQRVTGIEKQIEVLWGDRLAPAKSPRQLNEKGMSILQESGIKQIVDKKRNELLKTIKEKKLDNAYDTEQAIFDILRALPETHPELINELKQGAFTVGEDINAILFVGGIYLRNIIFDDLGFHLKHTKKEKVML
;
A
#
# COMPACT_ATOMS: atom_id res chain seq x y z
N MET A 1 64.66 18.91 55.97
CA MET A 1 63.36 18.43 55.44
C MET A 1 63.62 17.08 54.80
N ASP A 2 62.94 16.04 55.25
CA ASP A 2 63.11 14.70 54.68
C ASP A 2 62.55 14.65 53.26
N LEU A 3 63.27 13.99 52.35
CA LEU A 3 62.89 13.80 50.95
C LEU A 3 61.46 13.23 50.81
N LEU A 4 61.05 12.43 51.79
CA LEU A 4 59.71 11.84 51.93
C LEU A 4 58.61 12.88 52.18
N GLN A 5 58.89 13.95 52.93
CA GLN A 5 57.93 15.03 53.19
C GLN A 5 57.71 15.88 51.94
N ILE A 6 58.76 16.11 51.16
CA ILE A 6 58.69 16.85 49.89
C ILE A 6 57.91 16.03 48.85
N ALA A 7 58.16 14.72 48.74
CA ALA A 7 57.44 13.85 47.83
C ALA A 7 55.93 13.76 48.15
N ASN A 8 55.57 13.60 49.43
CA ASN A 8 54.17 13.57 49.85
C ASN A 8 53.46 14.91 49.60
N ALA A 9 54.12 16.04 49.88
CA ALA A 9 53.55 17.36 49.61
C ALA A 9 53.27 17.56 48.12
N LEU A 10 54.15 17.08 47.24
CA LEU A 10 54.02 17.21 45.79
C LEU A 10 52.87 16.35 45.22
N VAL A 11 52.68 15.14 45.75
CA VAL A 11 51.56 14.25 45.38
C VAL A 11 50.22 14.85 45.81
N VAL A 12 50.14 15.43 47.00
CA VAL A 12 48.92 16.10 47.48
C VAL A 12 48.62 17.35 46.67
N MET A 13 49.65 18.17 46.37
CA MET A 13 49.47 19.42 45.62
C MET A 13 49.06 19.19 44.16
N LEU A 14 49.52 18.14 43.50
CA LEU A 14 49.16 17.82 42.11
C LEU A 14 47.96 16.87 42.00
N GLY A 15 47.78 15.96 42.95
CA GLY A 15 46.74 14.93 42.93
C GLY A 15 45.35 15.46 43.26
N ILE A 16 45.22 16.35 44.25
CA ILE A 16 43.90 16.87 44.65
C ILE A 16 43.26 17.75 43.54
N PRO A 17 43.98 18.69 42.90
CA PRO A 17 43.38 19.53 41.85
C PRO A 17 43.01 18.73 40.60
N THR A 18 43.77 17.70 40.24
CA THR A 18 43.47 16.85 39.07
C THR A 18 42.22 16.00 39.29
N ILE A 19 42.05 15.44 40.49
CA ILE A 19 40.85 14.68 40.86
C ILE A 19 39.61 15.60 40.87
N LEU A 20 39.70 16.78 41.49
CA LEU A 20 38.61 17.76 41.50
C LEU A 20 38.25 18.26 40.09
N GLY A 21 39.26 18.48 39.24
CA GLY A 21 39.07 18.85 37.84
C GLY A 21 38.34 17.75 37.05
N ALA A 22 38.69 16.49 37.26
CA ALA A 22 38.01 15.35 36.64
C ALA A 22 36.53 15.27 37.08
N PHE A 23 36.24 15.45 38.37
CA PHE A 23 34.86 15.45 38.87
C PHE A 23 34.01 16.60 38.29
N LEU A 24 34.56 17.80 38.13
CA LEU A 24 33.85 18.92 37.50
C LEU A 24 33.53 18.68 36.02
N VAL A 25 34.46 18.10 35.27
CA VAL A 25 34.25 17.79 33.85
C VAL A 25 33.21 16.68 33.67
N ILE A 26 33.24 15.65 34.52
CA ILE A 26 32.26 14.56 34.51
C ILE A 26 30.87 15.11 34.87
N GLY A 27 30.74 15.95 35.90
CA GLY A 27 29.47 16.57 36.29
C GLY A 27 28.82 17.38 35.17
N LYS A 28 29.61 18.20 34.44
CA LYS A 28 29.11 18.94 33.26
C LYS A 28 28.66 18.03 32.11
N LYS A 29 29.27 16.86 31.95
CA LYS A 29 28.85 15.88 30.94
C LYS A 29 27.55 15.17 31.32
N PHE A 30 27.33 14.89 32.60
CA PHE A 30 26.06 14.34 33.10
C PHE A 30 24.89 15.31 32.94
N GLN A 31 25.07 16.61 33.20
CA GLN A 31 24.03 17.62 32.97
C GLN A 31 23.56 17.67 31.50
N LYS A 32 24.49 17.57 30.54
CA LYS A 32 24.14 17.51 29.11
C LYS A 32 23.39 16.24 28.72
N LEU A 33 23.64 15.13 29.42
CA LEU A 33 22.92 13.87 29.21
C LEU A 33 21.50 13.95 29.77
N ASP A 34 21.31 14.61 30.91
CA ASP A 34 19.98 14.85 31.49
C ASP A 34 19.13 15.78 30.61
N ASP A 35 19.71 16.86 30.09
CA ASP A 35 19.02 17.76 29.15
C ASP A 35 18.66 17.07 27.83
N LEU A 36 19.53 16.19 27.33
CA LEU A 36 19.27 15.42 26.12
C LEU A 36 18.18 14.36 26.37
N SER A 37 18.22 13.67 27.51
CA SER A 37 17.20 12.70 27.92
C SER A 37 15.83 13.37 28.08
N ASN A 38 15.79 14.53 28.72
CA ASN A 38 14.57 15.33 28.88
C ASN A 38 14.03 15.84 27.54
N THR A 39 14.89 16.19 26.58
CA THR A 39 14.46 16.63 25.25
C THR A 39 13.88 15.47 24.42
N ILE A 40 14.47 14.27 24.51
CA ILE A 40 13.98 13.07 23.85
C ILE A 40 12.62 12.65 24.41
N ASN A 41 12.47 12.60 25.74
CA ASN A 41 11.22 12.17 26.38
C ASN A 41 10.07 13.18 26.17
N ASN A 42 10.35 14.48 26.19
CA ASN A 42 9.29 15.50 26.14
C ASN A 42 8.93 15.96 24.72
N ARG A 43 9.74 15.71 23.68
CA ARG A 43 9.44 16.13 22.30
C ARG A 43 9.38 15.00 21.27
N ALA A 44 10.34 14.08 21.28
CA ALA A 44 10.43 13.08 20.20
C ALA A 44 9.38 11.98 20.30
N ILE A 45 9.06 11.52 21.52
CA ILE A 45 8.04 10.49 21.75
C ILE A 45 6.61 10.96 21.40
N PRO A 46 6.15 12.16 21.84
CA PRO A 46 4.80 12.63 21.49
C PRO A 46 4.64 12.94 20.00
N ASP A 47 5.67 13.49 19.33
CA ASP A 47 5.61 13.77 17.89
C ASP A 47 5.46 12.48 17.05
N LEU A 48 6.08 11.37 17.48
CA LEU A 48 5.91 10.07 16.81
C LEU A 48 4.52 9.46 17.02
N ALA A 49 3.91 9.69 18.19
CA ALA A 49 2.54 9.27 18.47
C ALA A 49 1.53 10.05 17.59
N ASP A 50 1.72 11.37 17.45
CA ASP A 50 0.90 12.21 16.57
C ASP A 50 1.04 11.81 15.09
N VAL A 51 2.25 11.50 14.63
CA VAL A 51 2.47 11.00 13.26
C VAL A 51 1.75 9.66 13.03
N ARG A 52 1.77 8.74 14.00
CA ARG A 52 1.06 7.46 13.90
C ARG A 52 -0.45 7.64 13.85
N GLU A 53 -1.00 8.53 14.66
CA GLU A 53 -2.43 8.84 14.68
C GLU A 53 -2.88 9.48 13.36
N ARG A 54 -2.07 10.40 12.83
CA ARG A 54 -2.32 11.02 11.52
C ARG A 54 -2.21 10.03 10.36
N MET A 55 -1.28 9.08 10.40
CA MET A 55 -1.20 8.00 9.41
C MET A 55 -2.43 7.07 9.48
N SER A 56 -2.86 6.69 10.69
CA SER A 56 -4.09 5.90 10.87
C SER A 56 -5.33 6.62 10.33
N GLY A 57 -5.41 7.95 10.51
CA GLY A 57 -6.49 8.76 9.95
C GLY A 57 -6.44 8.91 8.42
N ILE A 58 -5.25 8.84 7.81
CA ILE A 58 -5.08 8.83 6.35
C ILE A 58 -5.50 7.47 5.77
N GLU A 59 -5.09 6.36 6.38
CA GLU A 59 -5.47 5.01 5.95
C GLU A 59 -7.00 4.81 5.92
N GLN A 60 -7.72 5.31 6.93
CA GLN A 60 -9.18 5.24 6.98
C GLN A 60 -9.87 6.11 5.92
N ARG A 61 -9.27 7.26 5.57
CA ARG A 61 -9.81 8.14 4.50
C ARG A 61 -9.52 7.59 3.12
N VAL A 62 -8.39 6.92 2.92
CA VAL A 62 -8.04 6.24 1.66
C VAL A 62 -9.00 5.08 1.38
N THR A 63 -9.30 4.25 2.38
CA THR A 63 -10.30 3.15 2.23
C THR A 63 -11.71 3.67 1.94
N GLY A 64 -12.09 4.84 2.47
CA GLY A 64 -13.36 5.49 2.16
C GLY A 64 -13.44 6.02 0.72
N ILE A 65 -12.33 6.54 0.18
CA ILE A 65 -12.23 7.03 -1.20
C ILE A 65 -12.23 5.86 -2.19
N GLU A 66 -11.56 4.76 -1.87
CA GLU A 66 -11.54 3.54 -2.71
C GLU A 66 -12.95 2.98 -2.96
N LYS A 67 -13.79 2.93 -1.92
CA LYS A 67 -15.19 2.50 -2.06
C LYS A 67 -16.03 3.45 -2.92
N GLN A 68 -15.79 4.76 -2.83
CA GLN A 68 -16.50 5.74 -3.66
C GLN A 68 -16.05 5.69 -5.13
N ILE A 69 -14.77 5.46 -5.38
CA ILE A 69 -14.23 5.22 -6.72
C ILE A 69 -14.87 3.96 -7.32
N GLU A 70 -15.00 2.86 -6.58
CA GLU A 70 -15.63 1.64 -7.10
C GLU A 70 -17.09 1.86 -7.56
N VAL A 71 -17.87 2.69 -6.85
CA VAL A 71 -19.25 3.04 -7.22
C VAL A 71 -19.29 3.91 -8.47
N LEU A 72 -18.44 4.95 -8.54
CA LEU A 72 -18.39 5.89 -9.67
C LEU A 72 -18.01 5.20 -11.00
N TRP A 73 -17.32 4.08 -10.90
CA TRP A 73 -16.73 3.39 -12.03
C TRP A 73 -17.59 2.25 -12.55
N GLY A 74 -18.30 1.59 -11.62
CA GLY A 74 -19.41 0.72 -11.98
C GLY A 74 -20.34 1.45 -12.93
N ASP A 75 -20.91 2.59 -12.54
CA ASP A 75 -21.91 3.24 -13.38
C ASP A 75 -21.36 3.80 -14.71
N ARG A 76 -20.08 4.19 -14.76
CA ARG A 76 -19.45 4.74 -15.98
C ARG A 76 -19.01 3.67 -16.98
N LEU A 77 -18.59 2.49 -16.53
CA LEU A 77 -17.96 1.46 -17.37
C LEU A 77 -18.75 0.16 -17.46
N ALA A 78 -19.57 -0.17 -16.45
CA ALA A 78 -20.36 -1.39 -16.40
C ALA A 78 -21.57 -1.27 -15.44
N PRO A 79 -22.81 -1.11 -15.93
CA PRO A 79 -23.98 -0.78 -15.11
C PRO A 79 -24.15 -1.71 -13.89
N ALA A 80 -24.59 -1.13 -12.76
CA ALA A 80 -24.57 -1.72 -11.41
C ALA A 80 -25.32 -3.05 -11.18
N LYS A 81 -25.91 -3.67 -12.21
CA LYS A 81 -26.53 -4.99 -12.08
C LYS A 81 -25.47 -6.08 -12.21
N SER A 82 -25.16 -6.79 -11.12
CA SER A 82 -24.32 -7.99 -11.20
C SER A 82 -25.07 -9.13 -11.92
N PRO A 83 -24.43 -9.88 -12.83
CA PRO A 83 -23.02 -9.75 -13.24
C PRO A 83 -22.77 -8.51 -14.11
N ARG A 84 -21.85 -7.64 -13.67
CA ARG A 84 -21.55 -6.37 -14.35
C ARG A 84 -21.02 -6.63 -15.76
N GLN A 85 -21.62 -6.06 -16.79
CA GLN A 85 -21.13 -6.21 -18.18
C GLN A 85 -20.52 -4.90 -18.66
N LEU A 86 -19.43 -4.99 -19.42
CA LEU A 86 -18.81 -3.80 -20.02
C LEU A 86 -19.80 -3.09 -20.95
N ASN A 87 -19.87 -1.77 -20.83
CA ASN A 87 -20.55 -0.93 -21.82
C ASN A 87 -19.61 -0.65 -23.02
N GLU A 88 -20.08 0.14 -24.00
CA GLU A 88 -19.29 0.47 -25.21
C GLU A 88 -17.92 1.07 -24.85
N LYS A 89 -17.88 1.95 -23.86
CA LYS A 89 -16.64 2.55 -23.37
C LYS A 89 -15.72 1.52 -22.72
N GLY A 90 -16.25 0.67 -21.84
CA GLY A 90 -15.49 -0.42 -21.23
C GLY A 90 -14.91 -1.38 -22.27
N MET A 91 -15.64 -1.65 -23.36
CA MET A 91 -15.15 -2.46 -24.47
C MET A 91 -14.03 -1.78 -25.26
N SER A 92 -14.11 -0.48 -25.52
CA SER A 92 -12.99 0.29 -26.13
C SER A 92 -11.74 0.24 -25.25
N ILE A 93 -11.88 0.47 -23.94
CA ILE A 93 -10.75 0.35 -22.99
C ILE A 93 -10.14 -1.05 -23.06
N LEU A 94 -10.96 -2.11 -23.06
CA LEU A 94 -10.48 -3.49 -23.13
C LEU A 94 -9.64 -3.77 -24.39
N GLN A 95 -10.04 -3.19 -25.53
CA GLN A 95 -9.38 -3.40 -26.82
C GLN A 95 -8.11 -2.57 -26.98
N GLU A 96 -8.11 -1.33 -26.48
CA GLU A 96 -7.08 -0.33 -26.79
C GLU A 96 -5.99 -0.23 -25.70
N SER A 97 -6.30 -0.55 -24.44
CA SER A 97 -5.36 -0.33 -23.32
C SER A 97 -4.27 -1.41 -23.18
N GLY A 98 -4.36 -2.53 -23.89
CA GLY A 98 -3.44 -3.66 -23.70
C GLY A 98 -3.80 -4.60 -22.54
N ILE A 99 -4.81 -4.28 -21.72
CA ILE A 99 -5.17 -5.11 -20.55
C ILE A 99 -5.67 -6.49 -20.91
N LYS A 100 -6.36 -6.64 -22.05
CA LYS A 100 -6.81 -7.93 -22.54
C LYS A 100 -5.62 -8.88 -22.72
N GLN A 101 -4.55 -8.40 -23.35
CA GLN A 101 -3.35 -9.17 -23.64
C GLN A 101 -2.61 -9.54 -22.35
N ILE A 102 -2.55 -8.62 -21.39
CA ILE A 102 -1.97 -8.87 -20.06
C ILE A 102 -2.75 -10.00 -19.36
N VAL A 103 -4.09 -9.89 -19.32
CA VAL A 103 -4.98 -10.88 -18.70
C VAL A 103 -4.86 -12.23 -19.41
N ASP A 104 -4.86 -12.26 -20.75
CA ASP A 104 -4.73 -13.50 -21.53
C ASP A 104 -3.41 -14.20 -21.26
N LYS A 105 -2.29 -13.45 -21.23
CA LYS A 105 -0.95 -13.98 -20.95
C LYS A 105 -0.84 -14.56 -19.54
N LYS A 106 -1.50 -13.94 -18.56
CA LYS A 106 -1.45 -14.31 -17.14
C LYS A 106 -2.62 -15.19 -16.70
N ARG A 107 -3.55 -15.55 -17.60
CA ARG A 107 -4.82 -16.24 -17.30
C ARG A 107 -4.65 -17.45 -16.37
N ASN A 108 -3.73 -18.35 -16.71
CA ASN A 108 -3.54 -19.61 -15.96
C ASN A 108 -3.02 -19.36 -14.55
N GLU A 109 -2.14 -18.36 -14.39
CA GLU A 109 -1.61 -17.94 -13.10
C GLU A 109 -2.72 -17.32 -12.24
N LEU A 110 -3.46 -16.38 -12.81
CA LEU A 110 -4.58 -15.71 -12.14
C LEU A 110 -5.68 -16.71 -11.72
N LEU A 111 -6.03 -17.64 -12.60
CA LEU A 111 -6.98 -18.71 -12.31
C LEU A 111 -6.53 -19.60 -11.16
N LYS A 112 -5.23 -19.95 -11.12
CA LYS A 112 -4.66 -20.74 -10.03
C LYS A 112 -4.80 -19.99 -8.70
N THR A 113 -4.42 -18.72 -8.66
CA THR A 113 -4.55 -17.85 -7.48
C THR A 113 -5.99 -17.77 -6.98
N ILE A 114 -6.97 -17.71 -7.88
CA ILE A 114 -8.39 -17.69 -7.50
C ILE A 114 -8.84 -19.04 -6.94
N LYS A 115 -8.43 -20.16 -7.55
CA LYS A 115 -8.77 -21.50 -7.07
C LYS A 115 -8.19 -21.78 -5.67
N GLU A 116 -7.02 -21.25 -5.37
CA GLU A 116 -6.38 -21.37 -4.05
C GLU A 116 -7.19 -20.69 -2.93
N LYS A 117 -7.97 -19.65 -3.25
CA LYS A 117 -8.84 -18.97 -2.28
C LYS A 117 -10.09 -19.76 -1.88
N LYS A 118 -10.42 -20.86 -2.57
CA LYS A 118 -11.56 -21.77 -2.27
C LYS A 118 -12.86 -21.00 -1.96
N LEU A 119 -13.31 -20.19 -2.90
CA LEU A 119 -14.48 -19.33 -2.74
C LEU A 119 -15.76 -20.10 -3.07
N ASP A 120 -16.76 -20.02 -2.19
CA ASP A 120 -17.97 -20.85 -2.27
C ASP A 120 -19.08 -20.24 -3.14
N ASN A 121 -18.99 -18.94 -3.46
CA ASN A 121 -20.03 -18.26 -4.24
C ASN A 121 -19.46 -17.31 -5.31
N ALA A 122 -20.31 -17.02 -6.31
CA ALA A 122 -19.97 -16.21 -7.47
C ALA A 122 -19.64 -14.75 -7.11
N TYR A 123 -20.28 -14.19 -6.08
CA TYR A 123 -20.06 -12.82 -5.66
C TYR A 123 -18.66 -12.64 -5.04
N ASP A 124 -18.30 -13.51 -4.11
CA ASP A 124 -16.97 -13.52 -3.47
C ASP A 124 -15.88 -13.80 -4.50
N THR A 125 -16.16 -14.66 -5.48
CA THR A 125 -15.28 -14.92 -6.62
C THR A 125 -15.06 -13.67 -7.46
N GLU A 126 -16.13 -12.92 -7.77
CA GLU A 126 -16.05 -11.65 -8.48
C GLU A 126 -15.21 -10.61 -7.71
N GLN A 127 -15.43 -10.48 -6.40
CA GLN A 127 -14.63 -9.59 -5.54
C GLN A 127 -13.15 -9.98 -5.52
N ALA A 128 -12.86 -11.27 -5.34
CA ALA A 128 -11.49 -11.76 -5.34
C ALA A 128 -10.77 -11.54 -6.67
N ILE A 129 -11.48 -11.65 -7.80
CA ILE A 129 -10.94 -11.33 -9.13
C ILE A 129 -10.50 -9.86 -9.20
N PHE A 130 -11.35 -8.94 -8.73
CA PHE A 130 -11.02 -7.52 -8.73
C PHE A 130 -9.85 -7.19 -7.82
N ASP A 131 -9.80 -7.78 -6.63
CA ASP A 131 -8.68 -7.58 -5.71
C ASP A 131 -7.36 -8.10 -6.28
N ILE A 132 -7.37 -9.28 -6.92
CA ILE A 132 -6.18 -9.85 -7.57
C ILE A 132 -5.68 -8.94 -8.69
N LEU A 133 -6.58 -8.41 -9.52
CA LEU A 133 -6.15 -7.48 -10.58
C LEU A 133 -5.72 -6.12 -10.04
N ARG A 134 -6.33 -5.62 -8.98
CA ARG A 134 -5.88 -4.38 -8.32
C ARG A 134 -4.46 -4.52 -7.77
N ALA A 135 -4.12 -5.69 -7.25
CA ALA A 135 -2.77 -6.04 -6.79
C ALA A 135 -1.80 -6.44 -7.92
N LEU A 136 -2.23 -6.44 -9.18
CA LEU A 136 -1.39 -6.85 -10.31
C LEU A 136 -0.13 -5.98 -10.46
N PRO A 137 -0.16 -4.64 -10.32
CA PRO A 137 1.04 -3.82 -10.41
C PRO A 137 2.04 -4.05 -9.26
N GLU A 138 1.56 -4.51 -8.11
CA GLU A 138 2.40 -4.83 -6.94
C GLU A 138 3.04 -6.21 -7.07
N THR A 139 2.27 -7.18 -7.54
CA THR A 139 2.73 -8.57 -7.76
C THR A 139 3.57 -8.73 -9.02
N HIS A 140 3.36 -7.87 -10.02
CA HIS A 140 4.05 -7.86 -11.30
C HIS A 140 4.51 -6.44 -11.67
N PRO A 141 5.57 -5.94 -11.00
CA PRO A 141 6.07 -4.59 -11.23
C PRO A 141 6.52 -4.34 -12.67
N GLU A 142 6.87 -5.38 -13.43
CA GLU A 142 7.24 -5.27 -14.84
C GLU A 142 6.10 -4.77 -15.74
N LEU A 143 4.84 -5.02 -15.34
CA LEU A 143 3.66 -4.65 -16.11
C LEU A 143 3.22 -3.19 -15.87
N ILE A 144 3.80 -2.50 -14.88
CA ILE A 144 3.40 -1.13 -14.52
C ILE A 144 3.51 -0.16 -15.71
N ASN A 145 4.55 -0.31 -16.54
CA ASN A 145 4.78 0.58 -17.67
C ASN A 145 3.77 0.31 -18.79
N GLU A 146 3.43 -0.95 -19.05
CA GLU A 146 2.39 -1.33 -20.01
C GLU A 146 1.03 -0.79 -19.57
N LEU A 147 0.69 -0.91 -18.28
CA LEU A 147 -0.55 -0.37 -17.71
C LEU A 147 -0.60 1.16 -17.78
N LYS A 148 0.52 1.85 -17.48
CA LYS A 148 0.62 3.31 -17.61
C LYS A 148 0.48 3.77 -19.06
N GLN A 149 1.09 3.04 -19.99
CA GLN A 149 0.96 3.35 -21.42
C GLN A 149 -0.47 3.15 -21.88
N GLY A 150 -1.10 2.04 -21.50
CA GLY A 150 -2.52 1.79 -21.76
C GLY A 150 -3.40 2.91 -21.22
N ALA A 151 -3.19 3.31 -19.96
CA ALA A 151 -3.90 4.41 -19.29
C ALA A 151 -3.82 5.70 -20.09
N PHE A 152 -2.59 6.06 -20.50
CA PHE A 152 -2.35 7.23 -21.32
C PHE A 152 -3.03 7.15 -22.69
N THR A 153 -2.99 5.99 -23.36
CA THR A 153 -3.60 5.79 -24.68
C THR A 153 -5.12 5.98 -24.67
N VAL A 154 -5.81 5.40 -23.68
CA VAL A 154 -7.28 5.48 -23.62
C VAL A 154 -7.80 6.69 -22.85
N GLY A 155 -6.90 7.50 -22.26
CA GLY A 155 -7.26 8.67 -21.47
C GLY A 155 -7.99 8.34 -20.16
N GLU A 156 -7.65 7.21 -19.54
CA GLU A 156 -8.23 6.73 -18.28
C GLU A 156 -7.11 6.40 -17.30
N ASP A 157 -7.42 6.25 -16.02
CA ASP A 157 -6.40 5.85 -15.05
C ASP A 157 -6.23 4.33 -14.95
N ILE A 158 -5.14 3.91 -14.31
CA ILE A 158 -4.73 2.49 -14.24
C ILE A 158 -5.82 1.64 -13.59
N ASN A 159 -6.50 2.15 -12.56
CA ASN A 159 -7.53 1.35 -11.92
C ASN A 159 -8.63 1.00 -12.93
N ALA A 160 -8.92 1.86 -13.93
CA ALA A 160 -10.08 1.71 -14.84
C ALA A 160 -9.84 0.57 -15.79
N ILE A 161 -8.60 0.54 -16.25
CA ILE A 161 -8.03 -0.54 -17.02
C ILE A 161 -8.09 -1.85 -16.21
N LEU A 162 -7.62 -1.84 -14.95
CA LEU A 162 -7.65 -3.04 -14.10
C LEU A 162 -9.08 -3.52 -13.81
N PHE A 163 -10.03 -2.61 -13.61
CA PHE A 163 -11.45 -2.93 -13.43
C PHE A 163 -12.05 -3.59 -14.68
N VAL A 164 -11.79 -3.01 -15.86
CA VAL A 164 -12.19 -3.58 -17.15
C VAL A 164 -11.56 -4.95 -17.37
N GLY A 165 -10.27 -5.09 -17.05
CA GLY A 165 -9.57 -6.37 -17.07
C GLY A 165 -10.19 -7.39 -16.13
N GLY A 166 -10.70 -6.97 -14.97
CA GLY A 166 -11.32 -7.84 -13.98
C GLY A 166 -12.65 -8.40 -14.48
N ILE A 167 -13.48 -7.56 -15.09
CA ILE A 167 -14.73 -8.00 -15.74
C ILE A 167 -14.42 -8.99 -16.87
N TYR A 168 -13.39 -8.70 -17.67
CA TYR A 168 -12.97 -9.60 -18.74
C TYR A 168 -12.48 -10.94 -18.20
N LEU A 169 -11.58 -10.94 -17.22
CA LEU A 169 -11.08 -12.15 -16.57
C LEU A 169 -12.23 -12.98 -16.00
N ARG A 170 -13.13 -12.35 -15.25
CA ARG A 170 -14.33 -12.98 -14.70
C ARG A 170 -15.12 -13.71 -15.76
N ASN A 171 -15.42 -13.04 -16.88
CA ASN A 171 -16.19 -13.63 -17.98
C ASN A 171 -15.51 -14.85 -18.61
N ILE A 172 -14.18 -14.90 -18.66
CA ILE A 172 -13.45 -16.02 -19.31
C ILE A 172 -13.08 -17.17 -18.37
N ILE A 173 -13.20 -17.01 -17.05
CA ILE A 173 -12.85 -18.06 -16.07
C ILE A 173 -14.01 -18.55 -15.22
N PHE A 174 -15.16 -17.86 -15.23
CA PHE A 174 -16.30 -18.27 -14.40
C PHE A 174 -16.77 -19.70 -14.71
N ASP A 175 -16.79 -20.08 -15.99
CA ASP A 175 -17.12 -21.46 -16.38
C ASP A 175 -16.07 -22.47 -15.86
N ASP A 176 -14.78 -22.11 -15.85
CA ASP A 176 -13.69 -22.95 -15.29
C ASP A 176 -13.77 -23.10 -13.75
N LEU A 177 -14.52 -22.22 -13.10
CA LEU A 177 -14.80 -22.22 -11.67
C LEU A 177 -16.17 -22.85 -11.33
N GLY A 178 -16.93 -23.29 -12.35
CA GLY A 178 -18.26 -23.89 -12.17
C GLY A 178 -19.39 -22.87 -12.00
N PHE A 179 -19.15 -21.59 -12.28
CA PHE A 179 -20.16 -20.54 -12.24
C PHE A 179 -20.65 -20.23 -13.66
N HIS A 180 -21.95 -20.41 -13.93
CA HIS A 180 -22.53 -20.09 -15.23
C HIS A 180 -23.13 -18.69 -15.27
N LEU A 181 -22.56 -17.81 -16.10
CA LEU A 181 -23.13 -16.50 -16.37
C LEU A 181 -24.31 -16.65 -17.34
N LYS A 182 -25.55 -16.49 -16.85
CA LYS A 182 -26.71 -16.36 -17.74
C LYS A 182 -26.58 -15.06 -18.54
N HIS A 183 -26.26 -15.17 -19.83
CA HIS A 183 -26.34 -14.03 -20.74
C HIS A 183 -27.81 -13.59 -20.88
N THR A 184 -28.20 -12.51 -20.19
CA THR A 184 -29.43 -11.78 -20.53
C THR A 184 -29.21 -11.09 -21.86
N LYS A 185 -29.65 -11.73 -22.95
CA LYS A 185 -29.86 -11.06 -24.25
C LYS A 185 -30.69 -9.81 -24.00
N LYS A 186 -30.20 -8.64 -24.42
CA LYS A 186 -31.01 -7.42 -24.52
C LYS A 186 -32.17 -7.73 -25.45
N GLU A 187 -33.37 -7.80 -24.90
CA GLU A 187 -34.60 -7.76 -25.67
C GLU A 187 -34.59 -6.42 -26.43
N LYS A 188 -34.52 -6.53 -27.76
CA LYS A 188 -34.62 -5.42 -28.68
C LYS A 188 -36.05 -4.89 -28.56
N VAL A 189 -36.28 -3.89 -27.71
CA VAL A 189 -37.56 -3.17 -27.69
C VAL A 189 -37.65 -2.41 -29.01
N MET A 190 -38.37 -2.99 -29.97
CA MET A 190 -38.97 -2.24 -31.07
C MET A 190 -40.07 -1.38 -30.47
N LEU A 191 -39.87 -0.06 -30.51
CA LEU A 191 -40.93 0.93 -30.67
C LEU A 191 -40.50 1.87 -31.79
#